data_AF-A0A7K4G4I6-F1
#
_entry.id   AF-A0A7K4G4I6-F1
#
_cell.length_a   1.000
_cell.length_b   1.000
_cell.length_c   1.000
_cell.angle_alpha   90.00
_cell.angle_beta   90.00
_cell.angle_gamma   90.00
#
_symmetry.space_group_name_H-M   'P 1'
#
loop_
_entity.id
_entity.type
_entity.pdbx_description
1 polymer ?
#
loop_
_entity_poly.entity_id
_entity_poly.type
_entity_poly.pdbx_seq_one_letter_code
_entity_poly.pdbx_strand_id
1 'polypeptide(L)'
;MSRIFNGGGSTSVGARPRGGRGQISPISLGDQEDQTYYSLQEPKKILLPLLVLLGVLVLTLLWWFSQPRDTTGVNLSVVSSLDNSPISGARVLLLVDGQEMAGSLSASGRVFFDNVPKKLVSFKVELDGFKKQEKIVDIKQASFVTLRLEPLELSLSKNKLVEIVSKPTQVQSSSFDFLNAEKASSESQVNDLGESVQEQLEKNGVYSFKGVTIQLVDVGSNSASIKISQGEKTLIPRTILTEGNEIEASGIVIKLLKLNDKRALFLLTEKLIDDSELFIDYPTSEKIISEPLLIVKGRVKSSKQPREVQVSFDGENWFKAQGGKDWSIQVIPPLNGQYSLLVRVIGFTGRIVESEPVKVIISPCKQLLYHGDSSQKIDVVFSPSSFSNVNELLDQVDSFTGSVFSLKPFSEEKNQNKLNVYYYPFNVECSILGDVGVESRLWNCDLDESYAAACPFADVSVVVINTDKYGGSGGNEIFLTKNNPQLFLHEFGHSFGLADRYCCDGYYVQKDPQPNLFNNRFECFNVAGRVFNNTCRSIDVKSGVANENWHEVFEDSVMQSLEREVYAPSDVWSIEYELSKYK
;
A
#
# COMPACT_ATOMS: atom_id res chain seq x y z
N MET A 1 10.59 -6.99 67.60
CA MET A 1 10.98 -5.56 67.50
C MET A 1 9.78 -4.83 66.87
N SER A 2 8.83 -4.23 67.62
CA SER A 2 8.84 -2.87 68.21
C SER A 2 9.27 -1.80 67.19
N ARG A 3 8.57 -0.71 66.85
CA ARG A 3 7.49 0.12 67.45
C ARG A 3 6.99 1.11 66.35
N ILE A 4 5.69 1.41 66.24
CA ILE A 4 4.95 2.65 66.63
C ILE A 4 5.21 3.91 65.78
N PHE A 5 4.15 4.46 65.15
CA PHE A 5 3.60 5.78 65.45
C PHE A 5 2.09 5.86 65.14
N ASN A 6 1.40 6.70 65.91
CA ASN A 6 -0.02 6.71 66.21
C ASN A 6 -0.56 8.15 66.09
N GLY A 7 -1.88 8.30 65.91
CA GLY A 7 -2.65 9.55 66.14
C GLY A 7 -3.46 9.99 64.91
N GLY A 8 -4.78 10.16 64.92
CA GLY A 8 -5.77 10.23 66.00
C GLY A 8 -6.61 11.51 65.82
N GLY A 9 -7.96 11.40 65.77
CA GLY A 9 -8.85 12.56 65.79
C GLY A 9 -10.30 12.27 65.39
N SER A 10 -11.15 12.00 66.40
CA SER A 10 -12.59 11.77 66.31
C SER A 10 -13.42 13.05 66.31
N THR A 11 -14.65 13.02 65.79
CA THR A 11 -15.84 13.55 66.49
C THR A 11 -17.10 12.83 66.00
N SER A 12 -18.01 12.59 66.94
CA SER A 12 -19.28 11.89 66.81
C SER A 12 -20.45 12.79 67.23
N VAL A 13 -21.67 12.28 67.03
CA VAL A 13 -23.02 12.72 67.49
C VAL A 13 -23.80 13.42 66.36
N GLY A 14 -25.03 13.04 65.99
CA GLY A 14 -26.00 12.04 66.45
C GLY A 14 -27.39 12.33 65.83
N ALA A 15 -28.31 11.37 66.00
CA ALA A 15 -29.79 11.46 65.91
C ALA A 15 -30.53 11.26 64.55
N ARG A 16 -31.32 10.16 64.53
CA ARG A 16 -32.57 9.88 63.76
C ARG A 16 -33.75 10.70 64.36
N PRO A 17 -35.01 10.78 63.79
CA PRO A 17 -35.74 9.72 63.07
C PRO A 17 -36.83 10.08 62.01
N ARG A 18 -37.28 9.02 61.30
CA ARG A 18 -38.63 8.61 60.79
C ARG A 18 -39.64 9.62 60.16
N GLY A 19 -40.22 9.16 59.04
CA GLY A 19 -41.61 9.42 58.58
C GLY A 19 -41.67 10.17 57.24
N GLY A 20 -42.49 9.86 56.23
CA GLY A 20 -43.54 8.87 56.02
C GLY A 20 -43.94 8.88 54.54
N ARG A 21 -44.53 7.78 54.05
CA ARG A 21 -45.12 7.64 52.71
C ARG A 21 -46.49 8.34 52.68
N GLY A 22 -46.78 9.09 51.62
CA GLY A 22 -48.11 9.61 51.31
C GLY A 22 -48.47 9.34 49.86
N GLN A 23 -49.49 8.48 49.66
CA GLN A 23 -50.20 8.25 48.40
C GLN A 23 -51.04 9.48 48.04
N ILE A 24 -51.19 9.77 46.75
CA ILE A 24 -52.21 10.70 46.23
C ILE A 24 -53.16 9.91 45.33
N SER A 25 -54.45 9.98 45.66
CA SER A 25 -55.59 9.42 44.94
C SER A 25 -56.04 10.32 43.79
N PRO A 26 -56.78 9.80 42.78
CA PRO A 26 -57.27 10.59 41.65
C PRO A 26 -58.61 11.28 41.97
N ILE A 27 -58.80 12.48 41.43
CA ILE A 27 -60.07 13.22 41.44
C ILE A 27 -60.80 12.97 40.12
N SER A 28 -62.08 12.69 40.22
CA SER A 28 -63.02 12.38 39.15
C SER A 28 -64.24 13.31 39.23
N LEU A 29 -64.74 13.67 38.05
CA LEU A 29 -66.09 14.14 37.68
C LEU A 29 -66.54 15.57 38.04
N GLY A 30 -67.09 16.21 37.01
CA GLY A 30 -67.95 17.39 37.06
C GLY A 30 -68.59 17.61 35.69
N ASP A 31 -69.86 17.23 35.57
CA ASP A 31 -70.72 17.24 34.38
C ASP A 31 -71.22 18.64 33.96
N GLN A 32 -71.62 18.70 32.68
CA GLN A 32 -72.72 19.44 32.03
C GLN A 32 -73.02 20.92 32.39
N GLU A 33 -73.11 21.77 31.35
CA GLU A 33 -74.40 22.34 30.92
C GLU A 33 -74.32 23.00 29.52
N ASP A 34 -75.37 22.76 28.72
CA ASP A 34 -75.65 23.30 27.39
C ASP A 34 -76.08 24.78 27.45
N GLN A 35 -75.59 25.62 26.52
CA GLN A 35 -76.40 26.68 25.87
C GLN A 35 -75.92 26.99 24.44
N THR A 36 -76.82 26.77 23.48
CA THR A 36 -76.77 27.22 22.07
C THR A 36 -77.08 28.71 21.92
N TYR A 37 -76.40 29.47 21.04
CA TYR A 37 -77.01 30.49 20.14
C TYR A 37 -75.99 30.98 19.05
N TYR A 38 -76.34 30.70 17.78
CA TYR A 38 -76.09 31.38 16.47
C TYR A 38 -74.70 31.85 15.97
N SER A 39 -74.29 31.18 14.86
CA SER A 39 -74.00 31.75 13.52
C SER A 39 -73.01 32.91 13.37
N LEU A 40 -71.80 32.59 12.91
CA LEU A 40 -71.09 33.28 11.82
C LEU A 40 -70.23 32.24 11.06
N GLN A 41 -70.53 32.01 9.78
CA GLN A 41 -69.70 31.21 8.88
C GLN A 41 -68.37 31.93 8.67
N GLU A 42 -67.27 31.35 9.15
CA GLU A 42 -65.91 31.82 8.86
C GLU A 42 -65.16 30.79 8.00
N PRO A 43 -64.37 31.22 6.98
CA PRO A 43 -63.59 30.37 6.09
C PRO A 43 -62.30 29.89 6.79
N LYS A 44 -62.40 29.32 8.00
CA LYS A 44 -61.23 28.86 8.78
C LYS A 44 -60.81 27.42 8.48
N LYS A 45 -61.59 26.66 7.70
CA LYS A 45 -61.31 25.23 7.44
C LYS A 45 -60.21 24.96 6.39
N ILE A 46 -59.76 25.97 5.63
CA ILE A 46 -58.67 25.82 4.66
C ILE A 46 -57.35 26.43 5.17
N LEU A 47 -57.42 27.49 5.98
CA LEU A 47 -56.21 28.19 6.43
C LEU A 47 -55.35 27.35 7.38
N LEU A 48 -55.99 26.59 8.27
CA LEU A 48 -55.29 25.76 9.25
C LEU A 48 -54.48 24.61 8.61
N PRO A 49 -55.04 23.78 7.70
CA PRO A 49 -54.24 22.76 7.03
C PRO A 49 -53.14 23.35 6.14
N LEU A 50 -53.35 24.53 5.54
CA LEU A 50 -52.32 25.20 4.74
C LEU A 50 -51.14 25.69 5.59
N LEU A 51 -51.42 26.26 6.78
CA LEU A 51 -50.39 26.68 7.74
C LEU A 51 -49.63 25.49 8.34
N VAL A 52 -50.31 24.36 8.57
CA VAL A 52 -49.65 23.12 9.00
C VAL A 52 -48.74 22.58 7.90
N LEU A 53 -49.20 22.57 6.64
CA LEU A 53 -48.37 22.14 5.51
C LEU A 53 -47.15 23.05 5.32
N LEU A 54 -47.33 24.37 5.44
CA LEU A 54 -46.25 25.34 5.37
C LEU A 54 -45.25 25.16 6.54
N GLY A 55 -45.76 24.91 7.76
CA GLY A 55 -44.95 24.64 8.94
C GLY A 55 -44.12 23.36 8.80
N VAL A 56 -44.72 22.28 8.28
CA VAL A 56 -44.00 21.04 7.98
C VAL A 56 -42.95 21.28 6.89
N LEU A 57 -43.28 22.01 5.82
CA LEU A 57 -42.34 22.29 4.74
C LEU A 57 -41.14 23.12 5.21
N VAL A 58 -41.40 24.14 6.04
CA VAL A 58 -40.36 24.97 6.67
C VAL A 58 -39.52 24.14 7.63
N LEU A 59 -40.12 23.28 8.46
CA LEU A 59 -39.39 22.39 9.36
C LEU A 59 -38.55 21.34 8.61
N THR A 60 -39.05 20.78 7.50
CA THR A 60 -38.27 19.87 6.66
C THR A 60 -37.13 20.57 5.92
N LEU A 61 -37.34 21.81 5.46
CA LEU A 61 -36.27 22.62 4.88
C LEU A 61 -35.22 22.97 5.93
N LEU A 62 -35.65 23.43 7.11
CA LEU A 62 -34.74 23.72 8.24
C LEU A 62 -33.97 22.48 8.68
N TRP A 63 -34.62 21.31 8.74
CA TRP A 63 -33.97 20.04 9.06
C TRP A 63 -33.00 19.60 7.97
N TRP A 64 -33.33 19.79 6.70
CA TRP A 64 -32.44 19.47 5.58
C TRP A 64 -31.21 20.41 5.54
N PHE A 65 -31.37 21.67 5.94
CA PHE A 65 -30.26 22.61 6.11
C PHE A 65 -29.50 22.42 7.45
N SER A 66 -30.08 21.75 8.45
CA SER A 66 -29.45 21.52 9.76
C SER A 66 -28.76 20.17 9.93
N GLN A 67 -28.86 19.26 8.95
CA GLN A 67 -28.08 18.02 8.96
C GLN A 67 -26.59 18.41 8.92
N PRO A 68 -25.77 18.02 9.91
CA PRO A 68 -24.33 18.24 9.84
C PRO A 68 -23.83 17.57 8.58
N ARG A 69 -23.37 18.36 7.61
CA ARG A 69 -22.78 17.80 6.40
C ARG A 69 -21.53 17.04 6.83
N ASP A 70 -21.44 15.77 6.48
CA ASP A 70 -20.29 14.94 6.79
C ASP A 70 -19.11 15.36 5.91
N THR A 71 -18.49 16.46 6.31
CA THR A 71 -17.42 17.15 5.59
C THR A 71 -16.16 17.19 6.43
N THR A 72 -15.01 17.31 5.76
CA THR A 72 -13.72 17.42 6.41
C THR A 72 -12.82 18.42 5.66
N GLY A 73 -11.71 18.79 6.27
CA GLY A 73 -10.69 19.62 5.65
C GLY A 73 -9.69 18.77 4.87
N VAL A 74 -9.29 19.22 3.68
CA VAL A 74 -8.27 18.56 2.86
C VAL A 74 -7.12 19.52 2.59
N ASN A 75 -5.92 19.11 2.95
CA ASN A 75 -4.69 19.80 2.59
C ASN A 75 -4.11 19.18 1.32
N LEU A 76 -3.97 19.97 0.26
CA LEU A 76 -3.30 19.56 -0.97
C LEU A 76 -1.92 20.22 -1.06
N SER A 77 -0.90 19.44 -1.41
CA SER A 77 0.44 19.90 -1.74
C SER A 77 0.76 19.60 -3.21
N VAL A 78 1.26 20.59 -3.94
CA VAL A 78 1.71 20.43 -5.33
C VAL A 78 3.21 20.64 -5.40
N VAL A 79 3.91 19.66 -5.95
CA VAL A 79 5.37 19.66 -6.05
C VAL A 79 5.83 19.34 -7.47
N SER A 80 7.05 19.77 -7.81
CA SER A 80 7.73 19.43 -9.06
C SER A 80 8.10 17.95 -9.08
N SER A 81 7.83 17.26 -10.20
CA SER A 81 8.24 15.85 -10.37
C SER A 81 9.76 15.67 -10.46
N LEU A 82 10.52 16.73 -10.75
CA LEU A 82 11.97 16.66 -10.92
C LEU A 82 12.72 16.61 -9.58
N ASP A 83 12.29 17.39 -8.60
CA ASP A 83 13.06 17.69 -7.39
C ASP A 83 12.21 17.81 -6.12
N ASN A 84 10.89 17.56 -6.19
CA ASN A 84 9.93 17.75 -5.11
C ASN A 84 9.85 19.17 -4.54
N SER A 85 10.42 20.16 -5.22
CA SER A 85 10.29 21.54 -4.80
C SER A 85 8.81 21.96 -4.84
N PRO A 86 8.32 22.72 -3.84
CA PRO A 86 6.94 23.21 -3.87
C PRO A 86 6.71 24.10 -5.09
N ILE A 87 5.61 23.85 -5.80
CA ILE A 87 5.21 24.67 -6.95
C ILE A 87 4.23 25.72 -6.46
N SER A 88 4.57 26.99 -6.64
CA SER A 88 3.65 28.10 -6.38
C SER A 88 2.97 28.57 -7.68
N GLY A 89 1.81 29.22 -7.54
CA GLY A 89 1.10 29.82 -8.69
C GLY A 89 0.30 28.86 -9.57
N ALA A 90 0.33 27.54 -9.33
CA ALA A 90 -0.57 26.62 -10.03
C ALA A 90 -2.03 26.85 -9.58
N ARG A 91 -2.94 26.72 -10.54
CA ARG A 91 -4.39 26.73 -10.30
C ARG A 91 -4.82 25.31 -9.94
N VAL A 92 -5.47 25.17 -8.78
CA VAL A 92 -6.02 23.90 -8.32
C VAL A 92 -7.54 23.95 -8.44
N LEU A 93 -8.13 22.91 -9.02
CA LEU A 93 -9.57 22.72 -9.11
C LEU A 93 -9.92 21.42 -8.37
N LEU A 94 -10.77 21.51 -7.35
CA LEU A 94 -11.36 20.37 -6.69
C LEU A 94 -12.77 20.16 -7.26
N LEU A 95 -13.02 19.00 -7.87
CA LEU A 95 -14.32 18.61 -8.40
C LEU A 95 -15.05 17.69 -7.43
N VAL A 96 -16.23 18.13 -6.98
CA VAL A 96 -17.14 17.38 -6.11
C VAL A 96 -18.51 17.32 -6.79
N ASP A 97 -18.95 16.13 -7.21
CA ASP A 97 -20.18 15.94 -8.00
C ASP A 97 -20.29 16.84 -9.24
N GLY A 98 -19.16 17.13 -9.90
CA GLY A 98 -19.10 18.02 -11.05
C GLY A 98 -19.17 19.52 -10.70
N GLN A 99 -19.26 19.90 -9.42
CA GLN A 99 -19.04 21.28 -8.98
C GLN A 99 -17.55 21.55 -8.76
N GLU A 100 -17.07 22.66 -9.31
CA GLU A 100 -15.67 23.08 -9.19
C GLU A 100 -15.48 24.03 -8.02
N MET A 101 -14.53 23.72 -7.13
CA MET A 101 -13.99 24.63 -6.14
C MET A 101 -12.56 24.99 -6.51
N ALA A 102 -12.29 26.26 -6.78
CA ALA A 102 -10.95 26.72 -7.14
C ALA A 102 -10.15 27.10 -5.89
N GLY A 103 -8.90 26.67 -5.85
CA GLY A 103 -7.93 27.02 -4.83
C GLY A 103 -6.65 27.56 -5.47
N SER A 104 -6.01 28.51 -4.80
CA SER A 104 -4.68 29.02 -5.19
C SER A 104 -3.63 28.49 -4.25
N LEU A 105 -2.52 28.00 -4.80
CA LEU A 105 -1.40 27.53 -3.98
C LEU A 105 -0.69 28.69 -3.29
N SER A 106 -0.34 28.50 -2.02
CA SER A 106 0.59 29.36 -1.30
C SER A 106 2.00 29.31 -1.91
N ALA A 107 2.89 30.17 -1.42
CA ALA A 107 4.32 30.10 -1.75
C ALA A 107 4.98 28.76 -1.34
N SER A 108 4.37 28.02 -0.40
CA SER A 108 4.80 26.68 0.00
C SER A 108 4.16 25.56 -0.82
N GLY A 109 3.51 25.89 -1.94
CA GLY A 109 2.87 24.92 -2.83
C GLY A 109 1.70 24.18 -2.19
N ARG A 110 1.00 24.82 -1.24
CA ARG A 110 -0.12 24.19 -0.51
C ARG A 110 -1.42 24.96 -0.70
N VAL A 111 -2.53 24.23 -0.70
CA VAL A 111 -3.88 24.80 -0.63
C VAL A 111 -4.75 23.96 0.29
N PHE A 112 -5.60 24.63 1.06
CA PHE A 112 -6.55 23.99 1.96
C PHE A 112 -7.96 24.17 1.41
N PHE A 113 -8.69 23.06 1.30
CA PHE A 113 -10.12 23.06 1.00
C PHE A 113 -10.88 22.68 2.27
N ASP A 114 -11.74 23.57 2.72
CA ASP A 114 -12.64 23.30 3.83
C ASP A 114 -13.97 22.72 3.32
N ASN A 115 -14.71 22.05 4.20
CA ASN A 115 -16.04 21.50 3.92
C ASN A 115 -16.09 20.53 2.72
N VAL A 116 -15.04 19.72 2.52
CA VAL A 116 -15.00 18.70 1.47
C VAL A 116 -15.81 17.48 1.92
N PRO A 117 -16.82 17.02 1.18
CA PRO A 117 -17.61 15.85 1.58
C PRO A 117 -16.76 14.58 1.64
N LYS A 118 -17.05 13.69 2.58
CA LYS A 118 -16.34 12.41 2.71
C LYS A 118 -16.75 11.40 1.64
N LYS A 119 -16.11 11.47 0.46
CA LYS A 119 -16.31 10.58 -0.70
C LYS A 119 -15.18 10.72 -1.72
N LEU A 120 -15.30 10.02 -2.85
CA LEU A 120 -14.46 10.22 -4.03
C LEU A 120 -14.59 11.64 -4.60
N VAL A 121 -13.46 12.34 -4.70
CA VAL A 121 -13.32 13.67 -5.31
C VAL A 121 -12.16 13.68 -6.30
N SER A 122 -12.17 14.60 -7.27
CA SER A 122 -11.07 14.76 -8.24
C SER A 122 -10.33 16.09 -8.03
N PHE A 123 -9.00 16.03 -7.94
CA PHE A 123 -8.14 17.21 -7.93
C PHE A 123 -7.49 17.37 -9.30
N LYS A 124 -7.73 18.51 -9.97
CA LYS A 124 -7.03 18.92 -11.19
C LYS A 124 -6.08 20.08 -10.89
N VAL A 125 -4.88 20.01 -11.45
CA VAL A 125 -3.88 21.07 -11.29
C VAL A 125 -3.37 21.51 -12.66
N GLU A 126 -3.36 22.82 -12.85
CA GLU A 126 -2.94 23.46 -14.10
C GLU A 126 -1.89 24.53 -13.80
N LEU A 127 -0.78 24.49 -14.53
CA LEU A 127 0.26 25.51 -14.53
C LEU A 127 0.90 25.56 -15.92
N ASP A 128 1.10 26.75 -16.45
CA ASP A 128 1.77 26.93 -17.74
C ASP A 128 3.20 26.36 -17.70
N GLY A 129 3.57 25.64 -18.76
CA GLY A 129 4.86 24.93 -18.82
C GLY A 129 4.86 23.56 -18.14
N PHE A 130 3.73 23.09 -17.60
CA PHE A 130 3.57 21.75 -17.02
C PHE A 130 2.43 20.98 -17.71
N LYS A 131 2.50 19.66 -17.72
CA LYS A 131 1.38 18.80 -18.10
C LYS A 131 0.26 18.97 -17.07
N LYS A 132 -0.98 19.08 -17.54
CA LYS A 132 -2.16 19.04 -16.67
C LYS A 132 -2.23 17.69 -15.96
N GLN A 133 -2.52 17.71 -14.66
CA GLN A 133 -2.59 16.51 -13.82
C GLN A 133 -3.96 16.41 -13.16
N GLU A 134 -4.46 15.18 -13.02
CA GLU A 134 -5.72 14.84 -12.35
C GLU A 134 -5.52 13.64 -11.42
N LYS A 135 -6.04 13.71 -10.19
CA LYS A 135 -6.00 12.61 -9.22
C LYS A 135 -7.33 12.49 -8.48
N ILE A 136 -7.88 11.27 -8.49
CA ILE A 136 -9.10 10.92 -7.77
C ILE A 136 -8.70 10.38 -6.39
N VAL A 137 -9.34 10.88 -5.33
CA VAL A 137 -9.05 10.51 -3.94
C VAL A 137 -10.34 10.23 -3.20
N ASP A 138 -10.41 9.13 -2.45
CA ASP A 138 -11.52 8.82 -1.54
C ASP A 138 -11.28 9.49 -0.18
N ILE A 139 -12.05 10.53 0.13
CA ILE A 139 -11.91 11.29 1.38
C ILE A 139 -12.75 10.63 2.46
N LYS A 140 -12.14 9.95 3.43
CA LYS A 140 -12.85 9.38 4.58
C LYS A 140 -12.71 10.22 5.86
N GLN A 141 -11.62 10.96 5.96
CA GLN A 141 -11.29 11.85 7.08
C GLN A 141 -10.37 12.97 6.62
N ALA A 142 -9.93 13.83 7.55
CA ALA A 142 -8.97 14.89 7.23
C ALA A 142 -7.75 14.27 6.54
N SER A 143 -7.49 14.71 5.31
CA SER A 143 -6.54 14.03 4.42
C SER A 143 -5.47 14.99 3.93
N PHE A 144 -4.25 14.46 3.72
CA PHE A 144 -3.17 15.15 3.04
C PHE A 144 -2.98 14.53 1.66
N VAL A 145 -3.11 15.32 0.61
CA VAL A 145 -2.99 14.86 -0.79
C VAL A 145 -1.78 15.53 -1.42
N THR A 146 -0.92 14.75 -2.08
CA THR A 146 0.19 15.28 -2.88
C THR A 146 -0.05 15.02 -4.36
N LEU A 147 0.14 16.06 -5.18
CA LEU A 147 0.14 16.03 -6.64
C LEU A 147 1.49 16.47 -7.19
N ARG A 148 1.99 15.75 -8.21
CA ARG A 148 3.28 16.02 -8.86
C ARG A 148 3.03 16.56 -10.25
N LEU A 149 3.52 17.76 -10.55
CA LEU A 149 3.45 18.29 -11.91
C LEU A 149 4.71 17.93 -12.69
N GLU A 150 4.52 17.30 -13.83
CA GLU A 150 5.57 17.08 -14.83
C GLU A 150 5.71 18.32 -15.70
N PRO A 151 6.94 18.86 -15.88
CA PRO A 151 7.17 19.86 -16.91
C PRO A 151 6.65 19.34 -18.25
N LEU A 152 6.06 20.23 -19.06
CA LEU A 152 5.76 19.91 -20.44
C LEU A 152 7.11 19.61 -21.09
N GLU A 153 7.37 18.35 -21.46
CA GLU A 153 8.58 18.03 -22.20
C GLU A 153 8.54 18.85 -23.48
N LEU A 154 9.35 19.91 -23.54
CA LEU A 154 9.84 20.40 -24.81
C LEU A 154 10.56 19.21 -25.41
N SER A 155 9.88 18.53 -26.33
CA SER A 155 10.45 17.57 -27.25
C SER A 155 11.56 18.27 -28.03
N LEU A 156 12.72 18.44 -27.39
CA LEU A 156 13.98 18.57 -28.06
C LEU A 156 14.23 17.18 -28.63
N SER A 157 13.76 16.95 -29.86
CA SER A 157 14.07 15.74 -30.59
C SER A 157 15.59 15.56 -30.55
N LYS A 158 16.03 14.49 -29.88
CA LYS A 158 17.47 14.16 -29.69
C LYS A 158 18.17 13.78 -31.00
N ASN A 159 17.43 13.82 -32.11
CA ASN A 159 17.89 13.55 -33.45
C ASN A 159 18.10 14.89 -34.15
N LYS A 160 19.35 15.20 -34.47
CA LYS A 160 19.66 16.33 -35.35
C LYS A 160 19.96 15.80 -36.74
N LEU A 161 19.07 16.10 -37.67
CA LEU A 161 19.34 15.94 -39.10
C LEU A 161 20.31 17.03 -39.53
N VAL A 162 21.37 16.64 -40.22
CA VAL A 162 22.39 17.57 -40.70
C VAL A 162 22.68 17.28 -42.16
N GLU A 163 22.41 18.27 -43.00
CA GLU A 163 22.80 18.26 -44.41
C GLU A 163 24.18 18.94 -44.55
N ILE A 164 25.17 18.22 -45.07
CA ILE A 164 26.50 18.76 -45.35
C ILE A 164 26.72 18.80 -46.85
N VAL A 165 27.09 19.97 -47.36
CA VAL A 165 27.32 20.20 -48.81
C VAL A 165 28.83 20.26 -49.06
N SER A 166 29.32 19.48 -50.02
CA SER A 166 30.72 19.55 -50.45
C SER A 166 31.00 20.85 -51.21
N LYS A 167 32.23 21.36 -51.16
CA LYS A 167 32.59 22.58 -51.89
C LYS A 167 32.30 22.42 -53.38
N PRO A 168 31.70 23.42 -54.05
CA PRO A 168 31.64 23.41 -55.50
C PRO A 168 33.06 23.60 -56.05
N THR A 169 33.60 22.57 -56.70
CA THR A 169 34.60 22.78 -57.76
C THR A 169 33.93 23.69 -58.78
N GLN A 170 34.49 24.88 -59.04
CA GLN A 170 33.88 25.92 -59.88
C GLN A 170 33.31 25.34 -61.18
N VAL A 171 31.99 25.19 -61.24
CA VAL A 171 31.22 24.94 -62.46
C VAL A 171 29.93 25.75 -62.33
N GLN A 172 29.59 26.44 -63.42
CA GLN A 172 28.53 27.45 -63.55
C GLN A 172 27.17 26.98 -63.02
N SER A 173 26.46 27.96 -62.43
CA SER A 173 25.16 27.83 -61.77
C SER A 173 24.04 27.46 -62.74
N SER A 174 23.29 26.40 -62.42
CA SER A 174 21.88 26.26 -62.78
C SER A 174 21.08 26.05 -61.49
N SER A 175 20.10 26.92 -61.26
CA SER A 175 19.12 26.82 -60.17
C SER A 175 18.28 25.56 -60.34
N PHE A 176 18.11 24.78 -59.28
CA PHE A 176 17.18 23.65 -59.23
C PHE A 176 16.29 23.78 -58.00
N ASP A 177 14.98 23.80 -58.23
CA ASP A 177 13.93 23.84 -57.23
C ASP A 177 13.73 22.46 -56.59
N PHE A 178 13.61 22.43 -55.26
CA PHE A 178 13.51 21.20 -54.46
C PHE A 178 12.06 20.77 -54.17
N LEU A 179 11.07 21.36 -54.84
CA LEU A 179 9.65 21.03 -54.65
C LEU A 179 9.12 20.29 -55.87
N ASN A 180 9.21 18.95 -55.86
CA ASN A 180 8.21 18.01 -56.38
C ASN A 180 8.79 16.60 -56.50
N ALA A 181 8.54 15.77 -55.49
CA ALA A 181 8.63 14.31 -55.60
C ALA A 181 7.62 13.65 -54.66
N GLU A 182 6.34 13.80 -55.01
CA GLU A 182 5.26 12.95 -54.50
C GLU A 182 5.19 11.68 -55.35
N LYS A 183 5.53 10.53 -54.73
CA LYS A 183 5.07 9.14 -55.00
C LYS A 183 6.23 8.12 -54.93
N ALA A 184 6.31 7.41 -53.80
CA ALA A 184 6.24 5.93 -53.73
C ALA A 184 6.55 5.41 -52.31
N SER A 185 5.53 4.78 -51.71
CA SER A 185 5.49 3.70 -50.72
C SER A 185 6.54 3.55 -49.59
N SER A 186 6.01 3.66 -48.37
CA SER A 186 6.29 2.91 -47.13
C SER A 186 7.65 3.03 -46.45
N GLU A 187 7.83 4.12 -45.69
CA GLU A 187 8.51 4.13 -44.38
C GLU A 187 8.00 5.34 -43.57
N SER A 188 7.16 5.11 -42.55
CA SER A 188 6.35 6.14 -41.87
C SER A 188 7.05 6.80 -40.66
N GLN A 189 8.33 7.15 -40.75
CA GLN A 189 9.01 7.83 -39.63
C GLN A 189 9.80 9.10 -40.00
N VAL A 190 9.75 9.55 -41.26
CA VAL A 190 10.52 10.75 -41.68
C VAL A 190 9.65 12.02 -41.79
N ASN A 191 8.32 11.88 -41.86
CA ASN A 191 7.44 13.01 -42.19
C ASN A 191 7.12 13.96 -41.01
N ASP A 192 7.37 13.57 -39.76
CA ASP A 192 7.08 14.41 -38.57
C ASP A 192 8.25 15.32 -38.15
N LEU A 193 9.32 15.39 -38.93
CA LEU A 193 10.48 16.27 -38.66
C LEU A 193 10.46 17.58 -39.47
N GLY A 194 9.40 17.79 -40.28
CA GLY A 194 9.27 18.93 -41.18
C GLY A 194 8.66 20.14 -40.49
N GLU A 195 9.49 20.98 -39.86
CA GLU A 195 9.41 22.47 -39.97
C GLU A 195 10.46 23.25 -39.15
N SER A 196 11.31 22.61 -38.33
CA SER A 196 12.22 23.37 -37.43
C SER A 196 13.72 23.32 -37.76
N VAL A 197 14.18 22.60 -38.78
CA VAL A 197 15.64 22.48 -39.05
C VAL A 197 15.95 22.82 -40.50
N GLN A 198 15.80 24.10 -40.84
CA GLN A 198 16.40 24.64 -42.05
C GLN A 198 17.28 25.82 -41.65
N GLU A 199 18.52 25.75 -42.14
CA GLU A 199 19.54 26.80 -42.11
C GLU A 199 20.58 26.77 -40.97
N GLN A 200 21.52 25.82 -41.08
CA GLN A 200 22.94 26.10 -40.84
C GLN A 200 23.78 25.47 -41.96
N LEU A 201 23.93 26.19 -43.08
CA LEU A 201 24.96 25.90 -44.08
C LEU A 201 26.33 26.28 -43.52
N GLU A 202 27.03 25.33 -42.94
CA GLU A 202 28.42 25.55 -42.53
C GLU A 202 29.33 25.70 -43.76
N LYS A 203 30.11 26.79 -43.79
CA LYS A 203 31.11 27.05 -44.84
C LYS A 203 32.16 25.93 -44.82
N ASN A 204 32.34 25.26 -45.97
CA ASN A 204 33.43 24.33 -46.28
C ASN A 204 33.23 22.84 -45.93
N GLY A 205 32.00 22.36 -45.76
CA GLY A 205 31.74 20.92 -45.54
C GLY A 205 32.24 20.41 -44.19
N VAL A 206 32.38 21.30 -43.21
CA VAL A 206 32.69 20.97 -41.82
C VAL A 206 31.40 21.13 -41.03
N TYR A 207 31.18 20.29 -40.04
CA TYR A 207 30.06 20.37 -39.11
C TYR A 207 30.55 20.09 -37.70
N SER A 208 30.19 20.91 -36.71
CA SER A 208 30.61 20.68 -35.32
C SER A 208 29.43 20.43 -34.39
N PHE A 209 29.46 19.32 -33.66
CA PHE A 209 28.45 18.92 -32.70
C PHE A 209 29.08 18.45 -31.40
N LYS A 210 28.76 19.13 -30.29
CA LYS A 210 29.30 18.84 -28.94
C LYS A 210 30.84 18.69 -28.91
N GLY A 211 31.55 19.51 -29.69
CA GLY A 211 33.01 19.49 -29.78
C GLY A 211 33.60 18.41 -30.69
N VAL A 212 32.76 17.56 -31.29
CA VAL A 212 33.16 16.65 -32.37
C VAL A 212 32.91 17.34 -33.71
N THR A 213 33.96 17.42 -34.52
CA THR A 213 33.95 18.01 -35.86
C THR A 213 33.91 16.90 -36.90
N ILE A 214 32.91 16.92 -37.76
CA ILE A 214 32.72 16.05 -38.91
C ILE A 214 33.06 16.86 -40.15
N GLN A 215 34.08 16.45 -40.87
CA GLN A 215 34.49 17.07 -42.13
C GLN A 215 34.16 16.14 -43.28
N LEU A 216 33.29 16.58 -44.18
CA LEU A 216 33.04 15.94 -45.46
C LEU A 216 34.22 16.23 -46.38
N VAL A 217 34.99 15.18 -46.66
CA VAL A 217 36.21 15.22 -47.48
C VAL A 217 35.86 15.09 -48.96
N ASP A 218 34.95 14.18 -49.29
CA ASP A 218 34.57 13.85 -50.67
C ASP A 218 33.16 13.26 -50.73
N VAL A 219 32.46 13.43 -51.85
CA VAL A 219 31.13 12.87 -52.11
C VAL A 219 31.17 12.18 -53.48
N GLY A 220 31.15 10.85 -53.47
CA GLY A 220 30.96 10.03 -54.66
C GLY A 220 29.49 9.67 -54.88
N SER A 221 29.17 9.05 -56.02
CA SER A 221 27.80 8.71 -56.41
C SER A 221 27.06 7.84 -55.38
N ASN A 222 27.78 6.94 -54.68
CA ASN A 222 27.20 6.01 -53.72
C ASN A 222 27.87 6.04 -52.34
N SER A 223 28.73 7.04 -52.08
CA SER A 223 29.49 7.08 -50.83
C SER A 223 29.96 8.48 -50.46
N ALA A 224 29.99 8.78 -49.15
CA ALA A 224 30.59 10.00 -48.61
C ALA A 224 31.89 9.65 -47.89
N SER A 225 32.96 10.39 -48.16
CA SER A 225 34.20 10.30 -47.39
C SER A 225 34.18 11.37 -46.30
N ILE A 226 34.26 10.95 -45.04
CA ILE A 226 34.27 11.86 -43.88
C ILE A 226 35.51 11.67 -43.02
N LYS A 227 35.90 12.73 -42.33
CA LYS A 227 36.93 12.74 -41.28
C LYS A 227 36.31 13.27 -40.00
N ILE A 228 36.61 12.65 -38.86
CA ILE A 228 36.04 13.06 -37.58
C ILE A 228 37.16 13.42 -36.61
N SER A 229 37.08 14.58 -35.97
CA SER A 229 38.05 15.08 -35.00
C SER A 229 37.37 15.66 -33.76
N GLN A 230 38.11 15.77 -32.67
CA GLN A 230 37.69 16.48 -31.46
C GLN A 230 38.86 17.35 -30.99
N GLY A 231 38.73 18.67 -31.17
CA GLY A 231 39.87 19.58 -31.14
C GLY A 231 40.89 19.21 -32.23
N GLU A 232 42.18 19.15 -31.87
CA GLU A 232 43.26 18.77 -32.79
C GLU A 232 43.39 17.25 -32.99
N LYS A 233 42.73 16.44 -32.15
CA LYS A 233 42.81 14.99 -32.21
C LYS A 233 41.88 14.46 -33.31
N THR A 234 42.44 13.75 -34.29
CA THR A 234 41.64 12.97 -35.25
C THR A 234 41.12 11.71 -34.55
N LEU A 235 39.80 11.57 -34.47
CA LEU A 235 39.12 10.42 -33.86
C LEU A 235 38.96 9.29 -34.86
N ILE A 236 38.49 9.63 -36.07
CA ILE A 236 38.35 8.71 -37.19
C ILE A 236 39.06 9.35 -38.39
N PRO A 237 40.13 8.71 -38.93
CA PRO A 237 40.77 9.17 -40.16
C PRO A 237 39.77 9.07 -41.33
N ARG A 238 40.15 9.58 -42.50
CA ARG A 238 39.30 9.56 -43.69
C ARG A 238 38.65 8.18 -43.88
N THR A 239 37.33 8.13 -43.72
CA THR A 239 36.51 6.90 -43.76
C THR A 239 35.41 7.08 -44.79
N ILE A 240 35.05 6.00 -45.47
CA ILE A 240 34.01 6.00 -46.50
C ILE A 240 32.74 5.41 -45.90
N LEU A 241 31.65 6.17 -45.98
CA LEU A 241 30.30 5.74 -45.61
C LEU A 241 29.46 5.54 -46.85
N THR A 242 28.73 4.44 -46.93
CA THR A 242 27.63 4.23 -47.88
C THR A 242 26.30 4.46 -47.18
N GLU A 243 25.24 4.73 -47.95
CA GLU A 243 23.90 4.93 -47.41
C GLU A 243 23.47 3.74 -46.54
N GLY A 244 22.93 4.02 -45.35
CA GLY A 244 22.56 3.01 -44.35
C GLY A 244 23.69 2.61 -43.39
N ASN A 245 24.95 2.87 -43.70
CA ASN A 245 26.07 2.55 -42.80
C ASN A 245 26.13 3.53 -41.61
N GLU A 246 26.52 2.98 -40.48
CA GLU A 246 26.78 3.73 -39.25
C GLU A 246 28.25 3.62 -38.84
N ILE A 247 28.80 4.70 -38.30
CA ILE A 247 30.07 4.68 -37.58
C ILE A 247 29.90 5.38 -36.24
N GLU A 248 30.72 4.99 -35.27
CA GLU A 248 30.67 5.55 -33.93
C GLU A 248 31.97 6.27 -33.61
N ALA A 249 31.87 7.54 -33.18
CA ALA A 249 33.00 8.34 -32.73
C ALA A 249 32.64 9.12 -31.47
N SER A 250 33.41 8.94 -30.39
CA SER A 250 33.24 9.67 -29.12
C SER A 250 31.79 9.66 -28.58
N GLY A 251 31.10 8.53 -28.68
CA GLY A 251 29.70 8.40 -28.23
C GLY A 251 28.67 9.04 -29.15
N ILE A 252 29.03 9.37 -30.40
CA ILE A 252 28.09 9.80 -31.45
C ILE A 252 28.08 8.70 -32.52
N VAL A 253 26.89 8.14 -32.77
CA VAL A 253 26.60 7.36 -33.97
C VAL A 253 26.31 8.34 -35.11
N ILE A 254 27.03 8.17 -36.21
CA ILE A 254 26.86 8.94 -37.43
C ILE A 254 26.36 7.96 -38.47
N LYS A 255 25.10 8.10 -38.87
CA LYS A 255 24.49 7.29 -39.92
C LYS A 255 24.29 8.13 -41.17
N LEU A 256 24.79 7.64 -42.31
CA LEU A 256 24.52 8.28 -43.59
C LEU A 256 23.13 7.87 -44.05
N LEU A 257 22.17 8.81 -44.01
CA LEU A 257 20.78 8.53 -44.37
C LEU A 257 20.56 8.61 -45.87
N LYS A 258 21.19 9.56 -46.55
CA LYS A 258 20.97 9.80 -47.98
C LYS A 258 22.16 10.50 -48.64
N LEU A 259 22.40 10.15 -49.89
CA LEU A 259 23.40 10.78 -50.77
C LEU A 259 22.74 11.39 -52.01
N ASN A 260 23.26 12.53 -52.47
CA ASN A 260 23.11 12.99 -53.85
C ASN A 260 24.47 13.50 -54.36
N ASP A 261 24.55 13.83 -55.66
CA ASP A 261 25.77 14.24 -56.37
C ASP A 261 26.65 15.29 -55.67
N LYS A 262 26.13 16.04 -54.68
CA LYS A 262 26.90 17.05 -53.92
C LYS A 262 26.56 17.12 -52.42
N ARG A 263 25.64 16.30 -51.92
CA ARG A 263 25.10 16.43 -50.57
C ARG A 263 25.03 15.09 -49.87
N ALA A 264 25.37 15.10 -48.59
CA ALA A 264 25.22 13.97 -47.70
C ALA A 264 24.35 14.38 -46.52
N LEU A 265 23.29 13.61 -46.27
CA LEU A 265 22.41 13.78 -45.12
C LEU A 265 22.84 12.80 -44.03
N PHE A 266 23.32 13.32 -42.92
CA PHE A 266 23.71 12.52 -41.76
C PHE A 266 22.65 12.60 -40.67
N LEU A 267 22.36 11.46 -40.05
CA LEU A 267 21.72 11.39 -38.75
C LEU A 267 22.80 11.26 -37.70
N LEU A 268 22.83 12.23 -36.79
CA LEU A 268 23.70 12.21 -35.64
C LEU A 268 22.88 11.79 -34.44
N THR A 269 23.14 10.58 -33.96
CA THR A 269 22.50 10.04 -32.75
C THR A 269 23.56 9.92 -31.68
N GLU A 270 23.34 10.51 -30.53
CA GLU A 270 24.22 10.28 -29.39
C GLU A 270 24.06 8.81 -28.98
N LYS A 271 25.11 7.99 -29.15
CA LYS A 271 25.12 6.64 -28.62
C LYS A 271 25.24 6.77 -27.13
N LEU A 272 24.09 6.65 -26.46
CA LEU A 272 24.02 6.58 -25.01
C LEU A 272 24.59 5.22 -24.55
N ILE A 273 25.88 4.98 -24.75
CA ILE A 273 26.59 3.85 -24.11
C ILE A 273 26.76 4.23 -22.64
N ASP A 274 25.68 4.05 -21.91
CA ASP A 274 25.76 3.74 -20.50
C ASP A 274 25.08 2.37 -20.38
N ASP A 275 25.83 1.31 -20.65
CA ASP A 275 25.43 -0.09 -20.41
C ASP A 275 25.42 -0.37 -18.89
N SER A 276 24.99 0.61 -18.10
CA SER A 276 24.91 0.52 -16.66
C SER A 276 23.73 -0.37 -16.31
N GLU A 277 24.01 -1.60 -15.90
CA GLU A 277 23.02 -2.45 -15.22
C GLU A 277 23.11 -2.17 -13.71
N LEU A 278 21.96 -1.99 -13.06
CA LEU A 278 21.85 -1.67 -11.65
C LEU A 278 21.25 -2.85 -10.90
N PHE A 279 21.91 -3.24 -9.80
CA PHE A 279 21.50 -4.34 -8.94
C PHE A 279 21.33 -3.84 -7.51
N ILE A 280 20.23 -4.22 -6.87
CA ILE A 280 20.04 -4.09 -5.43
C ILE A 280 20.44 -5.42 -4.81
N ASP A 281 21.54 -5.45 -4.06
CA ASP A 281 22.02 -6.67 -3.40
C ASP A 281 21.40 -6.86 -2.03
N TYR A 282 20.83 -5.81 -1.44
CA TYR A 282 20.07 -5.89 -0.19
C TYR A 282 19.20 -4.64 0.01
N PRO A 283 17.91 -4.82 0.38
CA PRO A 283 17.18 -6.09 0.45
C PRO A 283 16.95 -6.70 -0.95
N THR A 284 16.88 -8.04 -1.06
CA THR A 284 16.74 -8.77 -2.34
C THR A 284 15.32 -9.19 -2.68
N SER A 285 14.42 -9.17 -1.70
CA SER A 285 13.02 -9.58 -1.79
C SER A 285 12.19 -8.84 -0.72
N GLU A 286 10.90 -9.13 -0.65
CA GLU A 286 9.98 -8.62 0.37
C GLU A 286 10.51 -8.92 1.78
N LYS A 287 11.23 -7.95 2.33
CA LYS A 287 11.85 -8.03 3.65
C LYS A 287 11.13 -7.13 4.62
N ILE A 288 10.78 -7.70 5.77
CA ILE A 288 10.29 -6.96 6.94
C ILE A 288 11.50 -6.31 7.63
N ILE A 289 11.43 -4.99 7.78
CA ILE A 289 12.47 -4.16 8.38
C ILE A 289 11.88 -3.56 9.66
N SER A 290 12.40 -4.03 10.79
CA SER A 290 12.04 -3.54 12.13
C SER A 290 13.07 -2.59 12.74
N GLU A 291 14.19 -2.38 12.05
CA GLU A 291 15.27 -1.54 12.53
C GLU A 291 15.00 -0.06 12.21
N PRO A 292 15.42 0.87 13.09
CA PRO A 292 15.26 2.31 12.85
C PRO A 292 16.09 2.82 11.67
N LEU A 293 17.09 2.04 11.22
CA LEU A 293 17.94 2.33 10.08
C LEU A 293 17.91 1.17 9.11
N LEU A 294 17.49 1.43 7.87
CA LEU A 294 17.60 0.51 6.77
C LEU A 294 18.95 0.71 6.07
N ILE A 295 19.76 -0.35 6.03
CA ILE A 295 20.92 -0.40 5.15
C ILE A 295 20.42 -0.86 3.78
N VAL A 296 20.71 -0.10 2.73
CA VAL A 296 20.51 -0.52 1.33
C VAL A 296 21.86 -0.60 0.67
N LYS A 297 22.15 -1.68 -0.06
CA LYS A 297 23.40 -1.85 -0.80
C LYS A 297 23.16 -2.50 -2.15
N GLY A 298 24.07 -2.28 -3.07
CA GLY A 298 24.01 -2.87 -4.38
C GLY A 298 25.23 -2.60 -5.24
N ARG A 299 25.08 -2.92 -6.52
CA ARG A 299 26.14 -2.86 -7.52
C ARG A 299 25.68 -2.18 -8.80
N VAL A 300 26.59 -1.46 -9.44
CA VAL A 300 26.44 -0.90 -10.79
C VAL A 300 27.45 -1.60 -11.70
N LYS A 301 26.96 -2.40 -12.64
CA LYS A 301 27.76 -2.97 -13.71
C LYS A 301 27.83 -1.95 -14.83
N SER A 302 28.88 -1.13 -14.83
CA SER A 302 29.16 -0.13 -15.85
C SER A 302 30.65 -0.16 -16.24
N SER A 303 30.97 0.22 -17.48
CA SER A 303 32.34 0.39 -17.94
C SER A 303 33.02 1.59 -17.26
N LYS A 304 32.25 2.61 -16.85
CA LYS A 304 32.73 3.81 -16.15
C LYS A 304 32.22 3.84 -14.71
N GLN A 305 32.84 4.68 -13.87
CA GLN A 305 32.32 4.91 -12.52
C GLN A 305 31.07 5.80 -12.62
N PRO A 306 29.95 5.41 -11.99
CA PRO A 306 28.76 6.26 -11.97
C PRO A 306 29.07 7.57 -11.26
N ARG A 307 28.42 8.65 -11.70
CA ARG A 307 28.55 9.95 -11.05
C ARG A 307 27.86 9.94 -9.70
N GLU A 308 26.71 9.27 -9.61
CA GLU A 308 25.92 9.19 -8.40
C GLU A 308 25.01 7.97 -8.40
N VAL A 309 24.73 7.44 -7.20
CA VAL A 309 23.68 6.45 -6.97
C VAL A 309 22.73 7.04 -5.93
N GLN A 310 21.42 6.92 -6.15
CA GLN A 310 20.39 7.39 -5.26
C GLN A 310 19.38 6.30 -4.96
N VAL A 311 18.81 6.31 -3.77
CA VAL A 311 17.80 5.36 -3.29
C VAL A 311 16.52 6.11 -2.95
N SER A 312 15.36 5.53 -3.23
CA SER A 312 14.06 6.12 -2.92
C SER A 312 13.05 5.07 -2.43
N PHE A 313 12.13 5.52 -1.59
CA PHE A 313 10.91 4.78 -1.27
C PHE A 313 9.78 5.38 -2.10
N ASP A 314 9.12 4.55 -2.92
CA ASP A 314 8.03 4.91 -3.83
C ASP A 314 8.36 6.02 -4.84
N GLY A 315 9.65 6.25 -5.09
CA GLY A 315 10.13 7.31 -5.97
C GLY A 315 9.90 8.72 -5.41
N GLU A 316 9.50 8.84 -4.14
CA GLU A 316 9.07 10.11 -3.62
C GLU A 316 10.21 11.04 -3.20
N ASN A 317 11.28 10.50 -2.61
CA ASN A 317 12.46 11.24 -2.13
C ASN A 317 13.74 10.45 -2.42
N TRP A 318 14.76 11.09 -3.00
CA TRP A 318 15.99 10.43 -3.42
C TRP A 318 17.15 10.74 -2.47
N PHE A 319 17.68 9.71 -1.83
CA PHE A 319 18.79 9.79 -0.89
C PHE A 319 20.08 9.36 -1.58
N LYS A 320 21.13 10.17 -1.50
CA LYS A 320 22.42 9.89 -2.14
C LYS A 320 23.17 8.78 -1.40
N ALA A 321 23.51 7.72 -2.11
CA ALA A 321 24.30 6.62 -1.57
C ALA A 321 25.80 6.95 -1.59
N GLN A 322 26.54 6.29 -0.70
CA GLN A 322 28.00 6.31 -0.67
C GLN A 322 28.56 5.23 -1.59
N GLY A 323 29.71 5.48 -2.19
CA GLY A 323 30.39 4.54 -3.09
C GLY A 323 30.26 4.89 -4.57
N GLY A 324 30.47 3.90 -5.42
CA GLY A 324 30.49 4.04 -6.88
C GLY A 324 29.89 2.83 -7.56
N LYS A 325 30.73 1.91 -8.03
CA LYS A 325 30.24 0.63 -8.58
C LYS A 325 29.64 -0.24 -7.48
N ASP A 326 30.32 -0.37 -6.35
CA ASP A 326 29.72 -0.89 -5.12
C ASP A 326 29.22 0.31 -4.33
N TRP A 327 27.95 0.30 -3.94
CA TRP A 327 27.33 1.42 -3.23
C TRP A 327 26.52 0.93 -2.02
N SER A 328 26.40 1.82 -1.03
CA SER A 328 25.58 1.58 0.15
C SER A 328 25.04 2.89 0.73
N ILE A 329 23.91 2.80 1.43
CA ILE A 329 23.33 3.90 2.16
C ILE A 329 22.66 3.38 3.43
N GLN A 330 22.70 4.18 4.49
CA GLN A 330 21.85 4.01 5.65
C GLN A 330 20.77 5.08 5.61
N VAL A 331 19.52 4.68 5.57
CA VAL A 331 18.37 5.58 5.53
C VAL A 331 17.45 5.30 6.70
N ILE A 332 16.88 6.35 7.28
CA ILE A 332 15.74 6.22 8.17
C ILE A 332 14.55 5.91 7.26
N PRO A 333 13.91 4.73 7.37
CA PRO A 333 12.78 4.43 6.53
C PRO A 333 11.61 5.38 6.84
N PRO A 334 10.65 5.52 5.91
CA PRO A 334 9.38 6.18 6.19
C PRO A 334 8.62 5.49 7.35
N LEU A 335 7.43 6.00 7.70
CA LEU A 335 6.57 5.39 8.72
C LEU A 335 6.20 3.95 8.35
N ASN A 336 5.52 3.24 9.26
CA ASN A 336 5.14 1.85 9.04
C ASN A 336 4.30 1.69 7.76
N GLY A 337 4.58 0.64 6.98
CA GLY A 337 3.87 0.35 5.74
C GLY A 337 4.68 -0.48 4.76
N GLN A 338 4.07 -0.79 3.62
CA GLN A 338 4.70 -1.46 2.49
C GLN A 338 5.17 -0.41 1.47
N TYR A 339 6.42 -0.52 1.03
CA TYR A 339 7.08 0.44 0.13
C TYR A 339 7.75 -0.28 -1.03
N SER A 340 7.85 0.41 -2.17
CA SER A 340 8.69 0.03 -3.29
C SER A 340 10.04 0.74 -3.17
N LEU A 341 11.07 -0.01 -2.83
CA LEU A 341 12.44 0.48 -2.81
C LEU A 341 12.98 0.53 -4.24
N LEU A 342 13.32 1.74 -4.67
CA LEU A 342 13.86 2.04 -6.00
C LEU A 342 15.28 2.56 -5.85
N VAL A 343 16.13 2.22 -6.81
CA VAL A 343 17.48 2.78 -6.91
C VAL A 343 17.65 3.34 -8.29
N ARG A 344 18.34 4.47 -8.40
CA ARG A 344 18.75 5.00 -9.69
C ARG A 344 20.22 5.37 -9.69
N VAL A 345 20.83 5.19 -10.86
CA VAL A 345 22.22 5.57 -11.13
C VAL A 345 22.20 6.74 -12.10
N ILE A 346 22.93 7.79 -11.74
CA ILE A 346 23.25 8.89 -12.64
C ILE A 346 24.64 8.59 -13.21
N GLY A 347 24.66 8.20 -14.47
CA GLY A 347 25.86 7.88 -15.23
C GLY A 347 26.76 9.10 -15.47
N PHE A 348 27.95 8.87 -16.01
CA PHE A 348 28.90 9.96 -16.30
C PHE A 348 28.37 10.97 -17.33
N THR A 349 27.49 10.50 -18.24
CA THR A 349 26.83 11.33 -19.25
C THR A 349 25.63 12.12 -18.71
N GLY A 350 25.23 11.88 -17.45
CA GLY A 350 23.99 12.40 -16.87
C GLY A 350 22.75 11.54 -17.16
N ARG A 351 22.89 10.42 -17.91
CA ARG A 351 21.82 9.45 -18.09
C ARG A 351 21.41 8.84 -16.75
N ILE A 352 20.11 8.66 -16.55
CA ILE A 352 19.54 7.99 -15.39
C ILE A 352 19.16 6.56 -15.80
N VAL A 353 19.53 5.58 -14.98
CA VAL A 353 19.06 4.20 -15.07
C VAL A 353 18.44 3.83 -13.72
N GLU A 354 17.20 3.35 -13.73
CA GLU A 354 16.48 2.95 -12.52
C GLU A 354 16.42 1.42 -12.41
N SER A 355 16.37 0.90 -11.18
CA SER A 355 16.19 -0.52 -10.90
C SER A 355 14.72 -0.92 -11.00
N GLU A 356 14.47 -2.22 -11.09
CA GLU A 356 13.16 -2.75 -10.71
C GLU A 356 12.86 -2.44 -9.23
N PRO A 357 11.59 -2.22 -8.86
CA PRO A 357 11.19 -1.98 -7.49
C PRO A 357 11.36 -3.24 -6.64
N VAL A 358 12.01 -3.10 -5.48
CA VAL A 358 12.05 -4.14 -4.45
C VAL A 358 11.02 -3.81 -3.38
N LYS A 359 10.02 -4.67 -3.19
CA LYS A 359 9.06 -4.50 -2.10
C LYS A 359 9.76 -4.62 -0.76
N VAL A 360 9.48 -3.72 0.17
CA VAL A 360 9.95 -3.77 1.55
C VAL A 360 8.80 -3.42 2.48
N ILE A 361 8.77 -4.02 3.66
CA ILE A 361 7.77 -3.73 4.68
C ILE A 361 8.49 -3.09 5.86
N ILE A 362 8.20 -1.83 6.14
CA ILE A 362 8.68 -1.13 7.33
C ILE A 362 7.66 -1.38 8.43
N SER A 363 8.09 -2.00 9.51
CA SER A 363 7.16 -2.52 10.51
C SER A 363 7.77 -2.39 11.91
N PRO A 364 7.02 -1.95 12.92
CA PRO A 364 7.50 -1.96 14.30
C PRO A 364 7.42 -3.37 14.91
N CYS A 365 6.76 -4.33 14.26
CA CYS A 365 6.79 -5.74 14.65
C CYS A 365 8.22 -6.26 14.55
N LYS A 366 8.70 -6.85 15.66
CA LYS A 366 10.05 -7.39 15.75
C LYS A 366 10.03 -8.90 15.57
N GLN A 367 11.01 -9.39 14.83
CA GLN A 367 11.20 -10.81 14.57
C GLN A 367 11.71 -11.54 15.80
N LEU A 368 11.09 -12.67 16.14
CA LEU A 368 11.53 -13.61 17.17
C LEU A 368 12.04 -14.91 16.55
N LEU A 369 11.32 -15.43 15.55
CA LEU A 369 11.68 -16.64 14.80
C LEU A 369 11.46 -16.39 13.31
N TYR A 370 12.44 -16.73 12.47
CA TYR A 370 12.35 -16.53 11.02
C TYR A 370 12.88 -17.73 10.26
N HIS A 371 11.98 -18.36 9.53
CA HIS A 371 12.24 -19.53 8.71
C HIS A 371 12.16 -19.24 7.20
N GLY A 372 11.80 -18.02 6.79
CA GLY A 372 11.87 -17.58 5.40
C GLY A 372 10.90 -16.48 5.06
N ASP A 373 10.82 -16.15 3.77
CA ASP A 373 9.97 -15.07 3.27
C ASP A 373 8.49 -15.31 3.61
N SER A 374 7.80 -14.25 4.06
CA SER A 374 6.38 -14.21 4.42
C SER A 374 5.47 -14.88 3.37
N SER A 375 5.74 -14.68 2.08
CA SER A 375 4.96 -15.31 1.01
C SER A 375 4.97 -16.85 1.00
N GLN A 376 5.88 -17.46 1.76
CA GLN A 376 6.10 -18.91 1.84
C GLN A 376 5.96 -19.45 3.26
N LYS A 377 5.54 -18.62 4.22
CA LYS A 377 5.47 -18.96 5.64
C LYS A 377 4.13 -18.45 6.19
N ILE A 378 3.76 -18.93 7.37
CA ILE A 378 2.66 -18.36 8.15
C ILE A 378 3.28 -17.41 9.15
N ASP A 379 2.95 -16.14 9.06
CA ASP A 379 3.46 -15.10 9.94
C ASP A 379 2.54 -14.93 11.15
N VAL A 380 3.01 -15.37 12.33
CA VAL A 380 2.29 -15.23 13.60
C VAL A 380 2.81 -14.02 14.36
N VAL A 381 1.94 -13.08 14.69
CA VAL A 381 2.29 -11.82 15.36
C VAL A 381 1.65 -11.74 16.74
N PHE A 382 2.47 -11.71 17.80
CA PHE A 382 2.02 -11.56 19.18
C PHE A 382 1.98 -10.09 19.62
N SER A 383 0.87 -9.63 20.18
CA SER A 383 0.65 -8.27 20.66
C SER A 383 0.29 -8.29 22.15
N PRO A 384 0.87 -7.43 22.99
CA PRO A 384 0.52 -7.35 24.38
C PRO A 384 -0.80 -6.59 24.58
N SER A 385 -1.55 -6.94 25.61
CA SER A 385 -2.55 -6.09 26.23
C SER A 385 -2.33 -6.04 27.74
N SER A 386 -2.25 -4.82 28.28
CA SER A 386 -2.00 -4.56 29.71
C SER A 386 -0.64 -5.09 30.24
N PHE A 387 0.36 -5.28 29.38
CA PHE A 387 1.73 -5.58 29.80
C PHE A 387 2.49 -4.29 30.09
N SER A 388 3.10 -4.19 31.27
CA SER A 388 4.03 -3.11 31.62
C SER A 388 5.47 -3.41 31.21
N ASN A 389 5.78 -4.68 30.96
CA ASN A 389 7.11 -5.19 30.66
C ASN A 389 7.07 -6.12 29.45
N VAL A 390 7.83 -5.80 28.41
CA VAL A 390 7.90 -6.60 27.19
C VAL A 390 8.49 -7.99 27.42
N ASN A 391 9.37 -8.16 28.41
CA ASN A 391 9.96 -9.47 28.68
C ASN A 391 8.92 -10.46 29.21
N GLU A 392 7.94 -9.98 29.99
CA GLU A 392 6.82 -10.83 30.44
C GLU A 392 6.00 -11.33 29.25
N LEU A 393 5.78 -10.49 28.23
CA LEU A 393 5.15 -10.93 26.98
C LEU A 393 6.02 -11.99 26.29
N LEU A 394 7.32 -11.75 26.14
CA LEU A 394 8.23 -12.67 25.45
C LEU A 394 8.29 -14.05 26.12
N ASP A 395 8.24 -14.10 27.45
CA ASP A 395 8.12 -15.36 28.19
C ASP A 395 6.82 -16.12 27.86
N GLN A 396 5.70 -15.39 27.64
CA GLN A 396 4.46 -16.01 27.16
C GLN A 396 4.59 -16.52 25.73
N VAL A 397 5.19 -15.73 24.84
CA VAL A 397 5.40 -16.13 23.44
C VAL A 397 6.26 -17.38 23.34
N ASP A 398 7.32 -17.48 24.14
CA ASP A 398 8.17 -18.68 24.20
C ASP A 398 7.37 -19.91 24.66
N SER A 399 6.57 -19.78 25.72
CA SER A 399 5.69 -20.85 26.22
C SER A 399 4.67 -21.32 25.16
N PHE A 400 4.02 -20.37 24.49
CA PHE A 400 3.00 -20.63 23.46
C PHE A 400 3.59 -21.23 22.18
N THR A 401 4.70 -20.69 21.69
CA THR A 401 5.37 -21.25 20.50
C THR A 401 5.99 -22.60 20.79
N GLY A 402 6.59 -22.78 21.98
CA GLY A 402 7.08 -24.06 22.45
C GLY A 402 5.98 -25.13 22.52
N SER A 403 4.76 -24.78 22.97
CA SER A 403 3.64 -25.73 22.98
C SER A 403 3.19 -26.10 21.56
N VAL A 404 3.13 -25.15 20.62
CA VAL A 404 2.83 -25.43 19.20
C VAL A 404 3.84 -26.40 18.61
N PHE A 405 5.15 -26.12 18.71
CA PHE A 405 6.19 -26.97 18.13
C PHE A 405 6.38 -28.31 18.85
N SER A 406 5.74 -28.53 20.00
CA SER A 406 5.71 -29.81 20.69
C SER A 406 4.66 -30.78 20.14
N LEU A 407 3.64 -30.27 19.43
CA LEU A 407 2.50 -31.06 18.96
C LEU A 407 2.52 -31.33 17.46
N LYS A 408 1.98 -32.48 17.06
CA LYS A 408 1.73 -32.75 15.64
C LYS A 408 0.63 -31.82 15.10
N PRO A 409 0.72 -31.39 13.83
CA PRO A 409 1.76 -31.72 12.87
C PRO A 409 3.02 -30.83 12.95
N PHE A 410 3.03 -29.79 13.78
CA PHE A 410 4.12 -28.80 13.86
C PHE A 410 5.45 -29.37 14.37
N SER A 411 5.40 -30.39 15.22
CA SER A 411 6.60 -31.08 15.73
C SER A 411 7.33 -31.90 14.68
N GLU A 412 6.70 -32.18 13.52
CA GLU A 412 7.33 -32.90 12.41
C GLU A 412 8.34 -32.02 11.68
N GLU A 413 9.52 -32.57 11.36
CA GLU A 413 10.65 -31.84 10.74
C GLU A 413 10.25 -31.04 9.50
N LYS A 414 9.38 -31.62 8.65
CA LYS A 414 8.86 -30.97 7.42
C LYS A 414 8.02 -29.71 7.69
N ASN A 415 7.53 -29.53 8.93
CA ASN A 415 6.61 -28.47 9.32
C ASN A 415 7.22 -27.45 10.31
N GLN A 416 8.33 -27.79 10.97
CA GLN A 416 8.98 -26.91 11.96
C GLN A 416 9.40 -25.56 11.36
N ASN A 417 9.66 -25.50 10.06
CA ASN A 417 10.08 -24.30 9.36
C ASN A 417 8.93 -23.54 8.66
N LYS A 418 7.65 -23.88 8.93
CA LYS A 418 6.51 -23.26 8.23
C LYS A 418 6.03 -21.95 8.85
N LEU A 419 6.37 -21.70 10.11
CA LEU A 419 5.93 -20.51 10.84
C LEU A 419 7.07 -19.51 10.96
N ASN A 420 6.77 -18.23 10.79
CA ASN A 420 7.58 -17.15 11.36
C ASN A 420 6.86 -16.62 12.61
N VAL A 421 7.63 -16.12 13.58
CA VAL A 421 7.10 -15.54 14.81
C VAL A 421 7.63 -14.14 14.98
N TYR A 422 6.72 -13.21 15.22
CA TYR A 422 6.99 -11.81 15.50
C TYR A 422 6.25 -11.35 16.75
N TYR A 423 6.63 -10.19 17.27
CA TYR A 423 5.82 -9.50 18.26
C TYR A 423 5.69 -8.01 17.96
N TYR A 424 4.52 -7.46 18.28
CA TYR A 424 4.21 -6.04 18.24
C TYR A 424 4.52 -5.41 19.60
N PRO A 425 5.34 -4.35 19.70
CA PRO A 425 5.85 -3.87 20.99
C PRO A 425 4.89 -2.94 21.75
N PHE A 426 3.72 -2.60 21.20
CA PHE A 426 2.79 -1.65 21.81
C PHE A 426 1.55 -2.38 22.35
N ASN A 427 1.00 -1.89 23.46
CA ASN A 427 -0.20 -2.46 24.05
C ASN A 427 -1.41 -2.20 23.16
N VAL A 428 -2.20 -3.25 22.92
CA VAL A 428 -3.52 -3.22 22.30
C VAL A 428 -4.58 -3.05 23.40
N GLU A 429 -5.56 -2.20 23.14
CA GLU A 429 -6.69 -2.01 24.05
C GLU A 429 -7.68 -3.16 23.92
N CYS A 430 -8.02 -3.77 25.06
CA CYS A 430 -8.97 -4.87 25.14
C CYS A 430 -10.06 -4.57 26.16
N SER A 431 -11.28 -5.01 25.83
CA SER A 431 -12.46 -4.90 26.67
C SER A 431 -13.16 -6.26 26.78
N ILE A 432 -14.04 -6.39 27.78
CA ILE A 432 -14.83 -7.61 27.97
C ILE A 432 -16.21 -7.37 27.34
N LEU A 433 -16.64 -8.22 26.40
CA LEU A 433 -17.93 -8.08 25.70
C LEU A 433 -19.15 -8.50 26.52
N GLY A 434 -18.92 -9.05 27.70
CA GLY A 434 -19.97 -9.45 28.65
C GLY A 434 -19.43 -10.49 29.62
N ASP A 435 -19.96 -10.51 30.84
CA ASP A 435 -19.79 -11.65 31.76
C ASP A 435 -20.75 -12.76 31.25
N VAL A 436 -20.24 -13.74 30.50
CA VAL A 436 -21.03 -14.88 29.99
C VAL A 436 -21.21 -15.98 31.05
N GLY A 437 -21.18 -15.59 32.32
CA GLY A 437 -21.15 -16.50 33.47
C GLY A 437 -20.05 -16.10 34.44
N VAL A 438 -20.01 -16.75 35.60
CA VAL A 438 -19.20 -16.31 36.75
C VAL A 438 -17.68 -16.46 36.52
N GLU A 439 -17.25 -17.16 35.46
CA GLU A 439 -15.84 -17.54 35.26
C GLU A 439 -15.31 -17.45 33.82
N SER A 440 -16.17 -17.27 32.80
CA SER A 440 -15.75 -17.18 31.39
C SER A 440 -15.99 -15.79 30.83
N ARG A 441 -14.98 -15.24 30.14
CA ARG A 441 -15.01 -13.90 29.55
C ARG A 441 -14.65 -13.97 28.09
N LEU A 442 -15.50 -13.38 27.25
CA LEU A 442 -15.17 -13.09 25.86
C LEU A 442 -14.44 -11.76 25.81
N TRP A 443 -13.20 -11.81 25.38
CA TRP A 443 -12.38 -10.63 25.16
C TRP A 443 -12.63 -10.09 23.76
N ASN A 444 -12.64 -8.76 23.65
CA ASN A 444 -12.64 -8.06 22.38
C ASN A 444 -11.55 -7.01 22.42
N CYS A 445 -10.57 -7.18 21.55
CA CYS A 445 -9.45 -6.29 21.41
C CYS A 445 -9.59 -5.54 20.10
N ASP A 446 -9.38 -4.23 20.14
CA ASP A 446 -9.42 -3.40 18.94
C ASP A 446 -8.04 -3.41 18.29
N LEU A 447 -7.85 -4.30 17.31
CA LEU A 447 -6.69 -4.26 16.41
C LEU A 447 -6.92 -3.13 15.40
N ASP A 448 -6.66 -1.91 15.86
CA ASP A 448 -6.94 -0.70 15.11
C ASP A 448 -6.14 -0.59 13.79
N GLU A 449 -6.43 0.47 13.01
CA GLU A 449 -5.70 0.77 11.77
C GLU A 449 -4.17 0.87 11.98
N SER A 450 -3.73 1.24 13.20
CA SER A 450 -2.30 1.34 13.51
C SER A 450 -1.63 -0.03 13.61
N TYR A 451 -2.32 -1.04 14.16
CA TYR A 451 -1.85 -2.42 14.14
C TYR A 451 -1.82 -2.98 12.72
N ALA A 452 -2.92 -2.82 11.97
CA ALA A 452 -3.01 -3.32 10.60
C ALA A 452 -1.93 -2.69 9.70
N ALA A 453 -1.64 -1.40 9.85
CA ALA A 453 -0.54 -0.73 9.14
C ALA A 453 0.84 -1.14 9.65
N ALA A 454 0.97 -1.48 10.93
CA ALA A 454 2.22 -1.90 11.53
C ALA A 454 2.64 -3.31 11.09
N CYS A 455 1.70 -4.25 11.05
CA CYS A 455 2.01 -5.65 10.79
C CYS A 455 1.10 -6.21 9.67
N PRO A 456 1.11 -5.59 8.46
CA PRO A 456 0.21 -5.94 7.35
C PRO A 456 0.47 -7.31 6.73
N PHE A 457 1.56 -7.97 7.16
CA PHE A 457 1.97 -9.29 6.73
C PHE A 457 1.48 -10.40 7.66
N ALA A 458 0.85 -10.08 8.79
CA ALA A 458 0.38 -11.09 9.74
C ALA A 458 -0.70 -11.98 9.11
N ASP A 459 -0.47 -13.29 9.10
CA ASP A 459 -1.50 -14.28 8.77
C ASP A 459 -2.35 -14.61 10.01
N VAL A 460 -1.70 -14.62 11.18
CA VAL A 460 -2.35 -14.86 12.49
C VAL A 460 -1.91 -13.79 13.48
N SER A 461 -2.87 -13.07 14.03
CA SER A 461 -2.66 -12.05 15.05
C SER A 461 -3.05 -12.59 16.42
N VAL A 462 -2.16 -12.49 17.40
CA VAL A 462 -2.37 -13.05 18.75
C VAL A 462 -2.26 -11.93 19.77
N VAL A 463 -3.35 -11.54 20.43
CA VAL A 463 -3.32 -10.61 21.57
C VAL A 463 -3.25 -11.38 22.88
N VAL A 464 -2.15 -11.21 23.59
CA VAL A 464 -1.95 -11.78 24.92
C VAL A 464 -2.39 -10.77 25.96
N ILE A 465 -3.32 -11.16 26.82
CA ILE A 465 -3.93 -10.30 27.84
C ILE A 465 -3.30 -10.59 29.19
N ASN A 466 -2.69 -9.58 29.81
CA ASN A 466 -2.00 -9.69 31.09
C ASN A 466 -2.99 -9.78 32.26
N THR A 467 -3.67 -10.91 32.40
CA THR A 467 -4.60 -11.20 33.48
C THR A 467 -4.63 -12.69 33.79
N ASP A 468 -4.86 -13.05 35.05
CA ASP A 468 -4.98 -14.44 35.48
C ASP A 468 -6.43 -14.95 35.38
N LYS A 469 -7.36 -14.10 34.95
CA LYS A 469 -8.76 -14.50 34.73
C LYS A 469 -8.85 -15.28 33.43
N TYR A 470 -9.53 -16.42 33.44
CA TYR A 470 -9.76 -17.25 32.26
C TYR A 470 -10.59 -16.51 31.19
N GLY A 471 -10.20 -16.69 29.92
CA GLY A 471 -10.94 -16.18 28.77
C GLY A 471 -10.10 -16.20 27.50
N GLY A 472 -10.77 -16.46 26.38
CA GLY A 472 -10.15 -16.43 25.06
C GLY A 472 -11.18 -16.46 23.95
N SER A 473 -10.70 -16.23 22.73
CA SER A 473 -11.42 -16.42 21.49
C SER A 473 -10.41 -16.54 20.35
N GLY A 474 -10.75 -17.31 19.32
CA GLY A 474 -9.83 -17.69 18.27
C GLY A 474 -10.36 -17.48 16.85
N GLY A 475 -9.48 -17.77 15.90
CA GLY A 475 -9.64 -17.48 14.48
C GLY A 475 -8.30 -16.99 13.92
N ASN A 476 -8.33 -16.13 12.90
CA ASN A 476 -7.12 -15.44 12.45
C ASN A 476 -6.68 -14.35 13.43
N GLU A 477 -7.61 -13.87 14.26
CA GLU A 477 -7.36 -13.00 15.40
C GLU A 477 -7.64 -13.81 16.66
N ILE A 478 -6.60 -14.01 17.47
CA ILE A 478 -6.65 -14.79 18.70
C ILE A 478 -6.52 -13.82 19.86
N PHE A 479 -7.45 -13.86 20.79
CA PHE A 479 -7.36 -13.13 22.06
C PHE A 479 -7.28 -14.16 23.17
N LEU A 480 -6.23 -14.12 24.00
CA LEU A 480 -6.11 -15.06 25.09
C LEU A 480 -5.43 -14.47 26.33
N THR A 481 -5.75 -15.05 27.47
CA THR A 481 -5.14 -14.69 28.75
C THR A 481 -3.78 -15.36 28.89
N LYS A 482 -2.83 -14.69 29.54
CA LYS A 482 -1.48 -15.24 29.76
C LYS A 482 -1.50 -16.57 30.54
N ASN A 483 -0.39 -17.29 30.48
CA ASN A 483 -0.09 -18.54 31.20
C ASN A 483 -1.04 -19.69 30.86
N ASN A 484 -1.67 -19.68 29.67
CA ASN A 484 -2.61 -20.72 29.26
C ASN A 484 -2.25 -21.30 27.87
N PRO A 485 -1.16 -22.07 27.77
CA PRO A 485 -0.71 -22.61 26.48
C PRO A 485 -1.71 -23.61 25.87
N GLN A 486 -2.51 -24.31 26.66
CA GLN A 486 -3.55 -25.21 26.16
C GLN A 486 -4.69 -24.41 25.50
N LEU A 487 -5.11 -23.30 26.12
CA LEU A 487 -6.04 -22.36 25.48
C LEU A 487 -5.44 -21.78 24.19
N PHE A 488 -4.17 -21.38 24.21
CA PHE A 488 -3.50 -20.91 22.98
C PHE A 488 -3.57 -21.96 21.87
N LEU A 489 -3.25 -23.22 22.16
CA LEU A 489 -3.33 -24.30 21.18
C LEU A 489 -4.75 -24.47 20.64
N HIS A 490 -5.77 -24.47 21.51
CA HIS A 490 -7.17 -24.52 21.10
C HIS A 490 -7.51 -23.38 20.12
N GLU A 491 -7.25 -22.13 20.51
CA GLU A 491 -7.57 -20.96 19.68
C GLU A 491 -6.73 -20.90 18.39
N PHE A 492 -5.47 -21.36 18.46
CA PHE A 492 -4.60 -21.47 17.29
C PHE A 492 -5.12 -22.50 16.29
N GLY A 493 -5.75 -23.58 16.75
CA GLY A 493 -6.45 -24.53 15.90
C GLY A 493 -7.53 -23.87 15.02
N HIS A 494 -8.25 -22.88 15.55
CA HIS A 494 -9.23 -22.11 14.78
C HIS A 494 -8.63 -21.29 13.64
N SER A 495 -7.37 -20.83 13.74
CA SER A 495 -6.67 -20.16 12.63
C SER A 495 -6.47 -21.07 11.41
N PHE A 496 -6.44 -22.39 11.62
CA PHE A 496 -6.43 -23.39 10.55
C PHE A 496 -7.85 -23.80 10.13
N GLY A 497 -8.87 -23.24 10.77
CA GLY A 497 -10.29 -23.49 10.52
C GLY A 497 -10.81 -24.78 11.10
N LEU A 498 -10.18 -25.28 12.19
CA LEU A 498 -10.78 -26.31 13.01
C LEU A 498 -12.00 -25.76 13.73
N ALA A 499 -13.07 -26.55 13.81
CA ALA A 499 -14.24 -26.25 14.62
C ALA A 499 -14.10 -26.82 16.05
N ASP A 500 -14.81 -26.21 16.99
CA ASP A 500 -14.96 -26.72 18.36
C ASP A 500 -15.60 -28.10 18.39
N ARG A 501 -15.06 -29.00 19.21
CA ARG A 501 -15.52 -30.39 19.34
C ARG A 501 -16.21 -30.70 20.66
N TYR A 502 -16.21 -29.77 21.62
CA TYR A 502 -17.05 -29.92 22.80
C TYR A 502 -18.52 -29.83 22.40
N CYS A 503 -19.38 -30.54 23.14
CA CYS A 503 -20.80 -30.53 22.83
C CYS A 503 -21.47 -29.25 23.33
N CYS A 504 -22.61 -28.95 22.72
CA CYS A 504 -23.77 -28.35 23.39
C CYS A 504 -23.81 -26.81 23.54
N ASP A 505 -22.72 -26.09 23.24
CA ASP A 505 -22.67 -24.62 23.43
C ASP A 505 -22.39 -23.82 22.14
N GLY A 506 -22.34 -24.47 20.96
CA GLY A 506 -21.75 -23.87 19.75
C GLY A 506 -22.59 -23.89 18.47
N TYR A 507 -22.22 -22.97 17.57
CA TYR A 507 -22.53 -23.02 16.14
C TYR A 507 -21.43 -23.85 15.45
N TYR A 508 -21.81 -24.98 14.87
CA TYR A 508 -20.87 -25.88 14.19
C TYR A 508 -20.79 -25.55 12.70
N VAL A 509 -19.59 -25.66 12.14
CA VAL A 509 -19.33 -25.42 10.71
C VAL A 509 -18.45 -26.55 10.17
N GLN A 510 -18.85 -27.09 9.02
CA GLN A 510 -18.00 -27.97 8.23
C GLN A 510 -17.17 -27.11 7.29
N LYS A 511 -15.85 -27.09 7.47
CA LYS A 511 -14.92 -26.39 6.55
C LYS A 511 -14.38 -27.35 5.50
N ASP A 512 -14.83 -27.18 4.26
CA ASP A 512 -14.30 -27.93 3.14
C ASP A 512 -12.91 -27.38 2.71
N PRO A 513 -12.02 -28.22 2.13
CA PRO A 513 -12.23 -29.64 1.80
C PRO A 513 -11.82 -30.63 2.92
N GLN A 514 -11.22 -30.14 4.02
CA GLN A 514 -10.72 -30.99 5.11
C GLN A 514 -11.28 -30.57 6.46
N PRO A 515 -12.54 -30.91 6.74
CA PRO A 515 -13.15 -30.56 8.01
C PRO A 515 -12.73 -31.51 9.14
N ASN A 516 -12.70 -31.01 10.37
CA ASN A 516 -12.61 -31.85 11.57
C ASN A 516 -14.00 -32.24 12.13
N LEU A 517 -15.07 -31.58 11.67
CA LEU A 517 -16.46 -31.90 11.96
C LEU A 517 -17.30 -32.03 10.68
N PHE A 518 -18.19 -33.00 10.66
CA PHE A 518 -18.97 -33.36 9.48
C PHE A 518 -20.46 -33.24 9.78
N ASN A 519 -21.21 -32.58 8.89
CA ASN A 519 -22.68 -32.57 8.94
C ASN A 519 -23.29 -33.87 8.40
N ASN A 520 -22.45 -34.76 7.84
CA ASN A 520 -22.86 -36.01 7.24
C ASN A 520 -22.01 -37.18 7.74
N ARG A 521 -22.67 -38.20 8.30
CA ARG A 521 -21.99 -39.39 8.84
C ARG A 521 -21.19 -40.16 7.80
N PHE A 522 -21.68 -40.22 6.56
CA PHE A 522 -20.99 -40.92 5.47
C PHE A 522 -19.69 -40.21 5.09
N GLU A 523 -19.67 -38.87 5.07
CA GLU A 523 -18.45 -38.10 4.84
C GLU A 523 -17.44 -38.29 5.96
N CYS A 524 -17.90 -38.25 7.21
CA CYS A 524 -17.08 -38.59 8.37
C CYS A 524 -16.46 -39.98 8.24
N PHE A 525 -17.24 -41.01 7.87
CA PHE A 525 -16.72 -42.36 7.64
C PHE A 525 -15.77 -42.44 6.44
N ASN A 526 -15.98 -41.66 5.38
CA ASN A 526 -15.08 -41.66 4.23
C ASN A 526 -13.72 -41.06 4.57
N VAL A 527 -13.67 -39.99 5.36
CA VAL A 527 -12.41 -39.45 5.88
C VAL A 527 -11.82 -40.42 6.90
N ALA A 528 -12.65 -40.89 7.85
CA ALA A 528 -12.23 -41.84 8.87
C ALA A 528 -11.70 -43.14 8.30
N GLY A 529 -12.24 -43.68 7.21
CA GLY A 529 -11.77 -44.93 6.63
C GLY A 529 -10.54 -44.79 5.73
N ARG A 530 -10.26 -43.58 5.24
CA ARG A 530 -9.05 -43.30 4.45
C ARG A 530 -7.83 -43.11 5.34
N VAL A 531 -8.04 -42.56 6.54
CA VAL A 531 -6.94 -42.08 7.39
C VAL A 531 -6.93 -42.77 8.76
N PHE A 532 -8.07 -43.29 9.25
CA PHE A 532 -8.28 -43.73 10.64
C PHE A 532 -8.97 -45.12 10.73
N ASN A 533 -9.16 -45.65 11.94
CA ASN A 533 -9.73 -47.00 12.16
C ASN A 533 -11.28 -47.03 12.10
N ASN A 534 -11.90 -46.29 11.17
CA ASN A 534 -13.35 -46.22 10.93
C ASN A 534 -14.23 -45.78 12.13
N THR A 535 -13.73 -45.00 13.10
CA THR A 535 -14.53 -44.55 14.25
C THR A 535 -15.12 -43.17 14.04
N CYS A 536 -16.41 -43.11 13.70
CA CYS A 536 -17.18 -41.87 13.63
C CYS A 536 -18.25 -41.82 14.72
N ARG A 537 -18.28 -40.75 15.52
CA ARG A 537 -19.24 -40.51 16.61
C ARG A 537 -20.22 -39.40 16.22
N SER A 538 -21.47 -39.50 16.68
CA SER A 538 -22.46 -38.41 16.61
C SER A 538 -22.27 -37.43 17.76
N ILE A 539 -22.35 -36.15 17.45
CA ILE A 539 -22.48 -35.04 18.39
C ILE A 539 -23.92 -34.54 18.23
N ASP A 540 -24.73 -34.78 19.25
CA ASP A 540 -26.12 -34.35 19.24
C ASP A 540 -26.18 -32.89 19.72
N VAL A 541 -26.50 -31.98 18.80
CA VAL A 541 -26.51 -30.53 19.08
C VAL A 541 -27.96 -30.07 19.23
N LYS A 542 -28.30 -29.58 20.42
CA LYS A 542 -29.59 -28.94 20.68
C LYS A 542 -29.51 -27.44 20.36
N SER A 543 -29.44 -27.11 19.08
CA SER A 543 -29.66 -25.74 18.60
C SER A 543 -31.17 -25.47 18.63
N GLY A 544 -31.60 -24.37 19.24
CA GLY A 544 -32.98 -24.11 19.71
C GLY A 544 -34.14 -24.15 18.69
N VAL A 545 -33.91 -24.61 17.46
CA VAL A 545 -34.94 -24.74 16.41
C VAL A 545 -34.91 -26.10 15.68
N ALA A 546 -33.81 -26.86 15.71
CA ALA A 546 -33.72 -28.21 15.14
C ALA A 546 -32.55 -29.01 15.74
N ASN A 547 -32.72 -30.33 15.90
CA ASN A 547 -31.61 -31.22 16.20
C ASN A 547 -30.75 -31.38 14.94
N GLU A 548 -29.56 -30.78 14.96
CA GLU A 548 -28.54 -31.04 13.96
C GLU A 548 -27.63 -32.17 14.46
N ASN A 549 -27.41 -33.18 13.62
CA ASN A 549 -26.49 -34.26 13.92
C ASN A 549 -25.15 -33.93 13.27
N TRP A 550 -24.19 -33.57 14.10
CA TRP A 550 -22.81 -33.40 13.68
C TRP A 550 -22.01 -34.66 13.98
N HIS A 551 -20.90 -34.84 13.29
CA HIS A 551 -20.11 -36.06 13.36
C HIS A 551 -18.64 -35.74 13.49
N GLU A 552 -17.92 -36.50 14.31
CA GLU A 552 -16.48 -36.36 14.52
C GLU A 552 -15.78 -37.71 14.48
N VAL A 553 -14.49 -37.71 14.18
CA VAL A 553 -13.65 -38.89 14.37
C VAL A 553 -13.36 -39.04 15.86
N PHE A 554 -13.78 -40.15 16.47
CA PHE A 554 -13.75 -40.31 17.93
C PHE A 554 -12.33 -40.46 18.46
N GLU A 555 -11.73 -39.36 18.90
CA GLU A 555 -10.42 -39.27 19.52
C GLU A 555 -10.30 -38.00 20.36
N ASP A 556 -9.48 -38.07 21.41
CA ASP A 556 -9.21 -36.94 22.31
C ASP A 556 -8.52 -35.80 21.55
N SER A 557 -8.99 -34.57 21.73
CA SER A 557 -8.44 -33.38 21.08
C SER A 557 -8.45 -32.17 21.99
N VAL A 558 -7.47 -31.28 21.83
CA VAL A 558 -7.47 -29.92 22.41
C VAL A 558 -8.67 -29.10 21.92
N MET A 559 -9.21 -29.40 20.73
CA MET A 559 -10.44 -28.78 20.23
C MET A 559 -11.70 -29.24 21.01
N GLN A 560 -11.59 -30.31 21.81
CA GLN A 560 -12.68 -30.82 22.64
C GLN A 560 -12.53 -30.44 24.11
N SER A 561 -11.32 -30.37 24.65
CA SER A 561 -11.07 -29.98 26.04
C SER A 561 -9.64 -29.49 26.22
N LEU A 562 -9.47 -28.43 27.01
CA LEU A 562 -8.16 -27.86 27.36
C LEU A 562 -7.31 -28.78 28.26
N GLU A 563 -7.90 -29.82 28.85
CA GLU A 563 -7.14 -30.86 29.58
C GLU A 563 -6.35 -31.78 28.64
N ARG A 564 -6.56 -31.65 27.32
CA ARG A 564 -5.90 -32.47 26.31
C ARG A 564 -4.74 -31.70 25.70
N GLU A 565 -3.61 -32.38 25.55
CA GLU A 565 -2.37 -31.80 25.01
C GLU A 565 -2.05 -32.40 23.63
N VAL A 566 -3.07 -32.73 22.84
CA VAL A 566 -2.90 -33.29 21.49
C VAL A 566 -4.01 -32.81 20.57
N TYR A 567 -3.69 -32.60 19.30
CA TYR A 567 -4.69 -32.54 18.24
C TYR A 567 -5.09 -33.97 17.87
N ALA A 568 -6.39 -34.23 17.68
CA ALA A 568 -6.78 -35.53 17.15
C ALA A 568 -6.29 -35.68 15.71
N PRO A 569 -6.14 -36.91 15.20
CA PRO A 569 -5.64 -37.15 13.86
C PRO A 569 -6.42 -36.44 12.74
N SER A 570 -7.73 -36.24 12.87
CA SER A 570 -8.52 -35.44 11.93
C SER A 570 -8.12 -33.96 11.95
N ASP A 571 -7.86 -33.41 13.14
CA ASP A 571 -7.38 -32.04 13.32
C ASP A 571 -5.97 -31.88 12.71
N VAL A 572 -5.09 -32.86 12.96
CA VAL A 572 -3.74 -32.91 12.39
C VAL A 572 -3.80 -32.91 10.87
N TRP A 573 -4.66 -33.74 10.27
CA TRP A 573 -4.83 -33.82 8.81
C TRP A 573 -5.25 -32.47 8.21
N SER A 574 -6.27 -31.82 8.80
CA SER A 574 -6.73 -30.49 8.40
C SER A 574 -5.62 -29.44 8.50
N ILE A 575 -4.86 -29.41 9.60
CA ILE A 575 -3.73 -28.49 9.77
C ILE A 575 -2.64 -28.78 8.73
N GLU A 576 -2.29 -30.05 8.49
CA GLU A 576 -1.29 -30.43 7.48
C GLU A 576 -1.66 -29.96 6.07
N TYR A 577 -2.94 -30.01 5.72
CA TYR A 577 -3.41 -29.52 4.44
C TYR A 577 -3.22 -28.01 4.29
N GLU A 578 -3.55 -27.24 5.32
CA GLU A 578 -3.29 -25.80 5.33
C GLU A 578 -1.79 -25.50 5.28
N LEU A 579 -0.97 -26.20 6.08
CA LEU A 579 0.49 -26.08 6.04
C LEU A 579 1.09 -26.44 4.68
N SER A 580 0.47 -27.36 3.92
CA SER A 580 0.95 -27.77 2.59
C SER A 580 0.86 -26.66 1.54
N LYS A 581 0.08 -25.61 1.79
CA LYS A 581 0.00 -24.42 0.92
C LYS A 581 1.26 -23.55 1.00
N TYR A 582 2.08 -23.75 2.03
CA TYR A 582 3.31 -23.02 2.30
C TYR A 582 4.53 -23.90 1.99
N LYS A 583 5.63 -23.30 1.51
CA LYS A 583 6.83 -24.05 1.08
C LYS A 583 7.77 -24.42 2.22
#